data_AF-A0A847ZCS9-F1
#
_entry.id   AF-A0A847ZCS9-F1
#
_cell.length_a   1.000
_cell.length_b   1.000
_cell.length_c   1.000
_cell.angle_alpha   90.00
_cell.angle_beta   90.00
_cell.angle_gamma   90.00
#
_symmetry.space_group_name_H-M   'P 1'
#
loop_
_entity.id
_entity.type
_entity.pdbx_description
1 polymer ?
#
loop_
_entity_poly.entity_id
_entity_poly.type
_entity_poly.pdbx_seq_one_letter_code
_entity_poly.pdbx_strand_id
1 'polypeptide(L)'
;MAIDTKFVGKTYPSYTYEVGKEKIKEYAKAIKNLDPHYLDDDFAAKSKYGAIIAPPTFAVVFGAYLIEPVFNDKDLNLNMAMLVHGEQELEFLEVVKAGDAITTGAKIIS
;
A
#
# COMPACT_ATOMS: atom_id res chain seq x y z
N MET A 1 10.72 6.76 23.04
CA MET A 1 11.60 5.58 23.20
C MET A 1 11.89 5.06 21.81
N ALA A 2 13.15 4.77 21.50
CA ALA A 2 13.50 4.10 20.26
C ALA A 2 13.13 2.61 20.37
N ILE A 3 12.72 2.00 19.26
CA ILE A 3 12.51 0.54 19.16
C ILE A 3 13.88 -0.14 19.30
N ASP A 4 13.91 -1.31 19.94
CA ASP A 4 15.14 -2.09 20.13
C ASP A 4 15.66 -2.63 18.78
N THR A 5 16.92 -2.32 18.46
CA THR A 5 17.57 -2.72 17.20
C THR A 5 17.68 -4.23 17.00
N LYS A 6 17.48 -5.05 18.05
CA LYS A 6 17.44 -6.52 17.91
C LYS A 6 16.34 -7.02 16.96
N PHE A 7 15.33 -6.19 16.68
CA PHE A 7 14.24 -6.53 15.78
C PHE A 7 14.55 -6.24 14.31
N VAL A 8 15.68 -5.60 14.00
CA VAL A 8 16.14 -5.43 12.61
C VAL A 8 16.26 -6.80 11.95
N GLY A 9 15.65 -6.94 10.79
CA GLY A 9 15.58 -8.20 10.05
C GLY A 9 14.36 -9.07 10.36
N LYS A 10 13.57 -8.77 11.40
CA LYS A 10 12.30 -9.46 11.67
C LYS A 10 11.37 -9.29 10.47
N THR A 11 10.80 -10.40 10.00
CA THR A 11 9.85 -10.45 8.89
C THR A 11 8.47 -10.87 9.38
N TYR A 12 7.44 -10.45 8.64
CA TYR A 12 6.05 -10.79 8.93
C TYR A 12 5.47 -11.68 7.81
N PRO A 13 4.44 -12.50 8.10
CA PRO A 13 3.78 -13.30 7.08
C PRO A 13 3.28 -12.43 5.92
N SER A 14 3.50 -12.89 4.69
CA SER A 14 3.04 -12.19 3.50
C SER A 14 1.52 -12.22 3.37
N TYR A 15 0.96 -11.20 2.70
CA TYR A 15 -0.45 -11.12 2.40
C TYR A 15 -0.66 -10.90 0.90
N THR A 16 -1.66 -11.57 0.31
CA THR A 16 -2.05 -11.34 -1.09
C THR A 16 -3.32 -10.50 -1.15
N TYR A 17 -3.25 -9.38 -1.86
CA TYR A 17 -4.35 -8.45 -2.05
C TYR A 17 -4.80 -8.44 -3.52
N GLU A 18 -6.09 -8.69 -3.75
CA GLU A 18 -6.71 -8.51 -5.06
C GLU A 18 -7.09 -7.05 -5.28
N VAL A 19 -6.55 -6.44 -6.33
CA VAL A 19 -6.72 -5.02 -6.61
C VAL A 19 -8.09 -4.77 -7.25
N GLY A 20 -9.03 -4.36 -6.42
CA GLY A 20 -10.39 -4.02 -6.84
C GLY A 20 -10.47 -2.70 -7.60
N LYS A 21 -11.08 -2.72 -8.80
CA LYS A 21 -11.36 -1.51 -9.60
C LYS A 21 -12.10 -0.43 -8.83
N GLU A 22 -13.19 -0.80 -8.15
CA GLU A 22 -13.99 0.16 -7.39
C GLU A 22 -13.21 0.74 -6.21
N LYS A 23 -12.30 -0.05 -5.61
CA LYS A 23 -11.45 0.45 -4.53
C LYS A 23 -10.45 1.49 -5.01
N ILE A 24 -9.88 1.30 -6.20
CA ILE A 24 -9.05 2.32 -6.87
C ILE A 24 -9.84 3.62 -7.05
N LYS A 25 -11.08 3.54 -7.55
CA LYS A 25 -11.93 4.71 -7.77
C LYS A 25 -12.28 5.43 -6.47
N GLU A 26 -12.62 4.69 -5.42
CA GLU A 26 -12.85 5.25 -4.08
C GLU A 26 -11.62 5.98 -3.56
N TYR A 27 -10.45 5.34 -3.66
CA TYR A 27 -9.19 5.91 -3.19
C TYR A 27 -8.84 7.19 -3.95
N ALA A 28 -8.92 7.17 -5.29
CA ALA A 28 -8.68 8.32 -6.14
C ALA A 28 -9.56 9.52 -5.76
N LYS A 29 -10.85 9.28 -5.51
CA LYS A 29 -11.78 10.31 -5.00
C LYS A 29 -11.39 10.81 -3.60
N ALA A 30 -11.00 9.91 -2.70
CA ALA A 30 -10.62 10.27 -1.33
C ALA A 30 -9.39 11.19 -1.29
N ILE A 31 -8.40 10.95 -2.17
CA ILE A 31 -7.21 11.79 -2.29
C ILE A 31 -7.42 12.99 -3.24
N LYS A 32 -8.64 13.18 -3.76
CA LYS A 32 -9.02 14.24 -4.72
C LYS A 32 -8.19 14.23 -6.02
N ASN A 33 -7.71 13.06 -6.44
CA ASN A 33 -7.06 12.87 -7.71
C ASN A 33 -8.06 12.28 -8.71
N LEU A 34 -8.56 13.13 -9.62
CA LEU A 34 -9.65 12.79 -10.54
C LEU A 34 -9.16 12.47 -11.96
N ASP A 35 -7.91 12.02 -12.10
CA ASP A 35 -7.37 11.60 -13.39
C ASP A 35 -8.23 10.48 -14.01
N PRO A 36 -8.63 10.59 -15.29
CA PRO A 36 -9.49 9.61 -15.95
C PRO A 36 -8.88 8.19 -16.01
N HIS A 37 -7.55 8.04 -15.92
CA HIS A 37 -6.91 6.72 -15.84
C HIS A 37 -7.36 5.89 -14.62
N TYR A 38 -7.83 6.55 -13.56
CA TYR A 38 -8.26 5.91 -12.31
C TYR A 38 -9.79 5.74 -12.23
N LEU A 39 -10.55 6.50 -13.03
CA LEU A 39 -11.99 6.69 -12.83
C LEU A 39 -12.85 6.28 -14.02
N ASP A 40 -12.37 6.45 -15.24
CA ASP A 40 -13.14 6.26 -16.48
C ASP A 40 -12.73 4.96 -17.17
N ASP A 41 -13.63 3.99 -17.19
CA ASP A 41 -13.41 2.68 -17.78
C ASP A 41 -13.13 2.74 -19.30
N ASP A 42 -13.81 3.62 -20.04
CA ASP A 42 -13.66 3.75 -21.48
C ASP A 42 -12.32 4.41 -21.83
N PHE A 43 -11.96 5.46 -21.10
CA PHE A 43 -10.67 6.11 -21.24
C PHE A 43 -9.52 5.16 -20.90
N ALA A 44 -9.63 4.44 -19.78
CA ALA A 44 -8.58 3.53 -19.33
C ALA A 44 -8.40 2.33 -20.29
N ALA A 45 -9.49 1.80 -20.86
CA ALA A 45 -9.44 0.74 -21.87
C ALA A 45 -8.74 1.18 -23.16
N LYS A 46 -8.89 2.45 -23.55
CA LYS A 46 -8.22 3.05 -24.73
C LYS A 46 -6.79 3.53 -24.46
N SER A 47 -6.41 3.65 -23.19
CA SER A 47 -5.06 4.02 -22.78
C SER A 47 -4.05 2.91 -23.07
N LYS A 48 -2.76 3.22 -23.00
CA LYS A 48 -1.67 2.24 -23.12
C LYS A 48 -1.71 1.13 -22.05
N TYR A 49 -2.47 1.33 -20.98
CA TYR A 49 -2.55 0.37 -19.87
C TYR A 49 -3.67 -0.67 -20.06
N GLY A 50 -4.67 -0.37 -20.90
CA GLY A 50 -5.79 -1.25 -21.24
C GLY A 50 -6.80 -1.52 -20.12
N ALA A 51 -6.62 -0.90 -18.95
CA ALA A 51 -7.44 -1.07 -17.76
C ALA A 51 -7.26 0.13 -16.82
N ILE A 52 -8.19 0.27 -15.85
CA ILE A 52 -8.04 1.20 -14.74
C ILE A 52 -6.74 0.90 -14.01
N ILE A 53 -5.88 1.92 -13.83
CA ILE A 53 -4.67 1.83 -13.03
C ILE A 53 -4.88 2.46 -11.66
N ALA A 54 -4.06 2.08 -10.69
CA ALA A 54 -4.09 2.67 -9.37
C ALA A 54 -3.24 3.95 -9.31
N PRO A 55 -3.66 4.99 -8.56
CA PRO A 55 -2.77 6.09 -8.20
C PRO A 55 -1.49 5.58 -7.53
N PRO A 56 -0.32 6.23 -7.69
CA PRO A 56 0.94 5.76 -7.12
C PRO A 56 0.87 5.47 -5.61
N THR A 57 0.16 6.32 -4.86
CA THR A 57 0.02 6.16 -3.40
C THR A 57 -0.98 5.08 -2.99
N PHE A 58 -1.71 4.46 -3.92
CA PHE A 58 -2.57 3.30 -3.63
C PHE A 58 -1.78 2.12 -3.07
N ALA A 59 -0.46 2.09 -3.25
CA ALA A 59 0.43 1.11 -2.65
C ALA A 59 0.28 1.00 -1.12
N VAL A 60 -0.10 2.10 -0.44
CA VAL A 60 -0.36 2.07 1.00
C VAL A 60 -1.55 1.19 1.38
N VAL A 61 -2.50 0.94 0.46
CA VAL A 61 -3.70 0.13 0.72
C VAL A 61 -3.32 -1.34 0.91
N PHE A 62 -2.58 -1.92 -0.05
CA PHE A 62 -2.11 -3.30 0.08
C PHE A 62 -0.93 -3.45 1.05
N GLY A 63 -0.16 -2.37 1.27
CA GLY A 63 0.89 -2.33 2.30
C GLY A 63 0.34 -2.32 3.73
N ALA A 64 -0.80 -1.68 3.98
CA ALA A 64 -1.40 -1.55 5.31
C ALA A 64 -1.71 -2.91 5.97
N TYR A 65 -2.03 -3.95 5.19
CA TYR A 65 -2.27 -5.31 5.70
C TYR A 65 -1.08 -5.93 6.41
N LEU A 66 0.13 -5.42 6.16
CA LEU A 66 1.35 -5.86 6.85
C LEU A 66 1.75 -4.95 8.00
N ILE A 67 1.22 -3.73 8.04
CA ILE A 67 1.46 -2.78 9.13
C ILE A 67 0.67 -3.20 10.38
N GLU A 68 -0.55 -3.72 10.21
CA GLU A 68 -1.38 -4.16 11.35
C GLU A 68 -0.70 -5.26 12.20
N PRO A 69 -0.09 -6.32 11.63
CA PRO A 69 0.72 -7.27 12.40
C PRO A 69 1.89 -6.62 13.16
N VAL A 70 2.54 -5.60 12.57
CA VAL A 70 3.64 -4.86 13.21
C VAL A 70 3.11 -4.07 14.42
N PHE A 71 1.97 -3.39 14.27
CA PHE A 71 1.36 -2.61 15.35
C PHE A 71 0.86 -3.46 16.51
N ASN A 72 0.46 -4.71 16.23
CA ASN A 72 0.01 -5.66 17.25
C ASN A 72 1.14 -6.54 17.82
N ASP A 73 2.38 -6.32 17.38
CA ASP A 73 3.55 -7.06 17.85
C ASP A 73 3.94 -6.62 19.26
N LYS A 74 3.59 -7.46 20.24
CA LYS A 74 3.87 -7.18 21.66
C LYS A 74 5.36 -7.07 21.96
N ASP A 75 6.22 -7.69 21.16
CA ASP A 75 7.67 -7.63 21.36
C ASP A 75 8.22 -6.23 21.06
N LEU A 76 7.59 -5.50 20.13
CA LEU A 76 7.98 -4.13 19.78
C LEU A 76 7.55 -3.10 20.82
N ASN A 77 6.55 -3.42 21.65
CA ASN A 77 6.04 -2.57 22.74
C ASN A 77 5.77 -1.12 22.28
N LEU A 78 5.10 -0.97 21.12
CA LEU A 78 4.84 0.32 20.50
C LEU A 78 3.80 1.12 21.30
N ASN A 79 4.13 2.37 21.61
CA ASN A 79 3.13 3.33 22.11
C ASN A 79 2.40 3.96 20.92
N MET A 80 1.29 3.34 20.51
CA MET A 80 0.48 3.79 19.37
C MET A 80 -0.01 5.23 19.48
N ALA A 81 -0.24 5.75 20.69
CA ALA A 81 -0.68 7.13 20.90
C ALA A 81 0.40 8.17 20.58
N MET A 82 1.68 7.76 20.58
CA MET A 82 2.84 8.61 20.31
C MET A 82 3.49 8.28 18.96
N LEU A 83 2.90 7.38 18.18
CA LEU A 83 3.45 6.96 16.89
C LEU A 83 3.05 7.96 15.80
N VAL A 84 4.04 8.47 15.07
CA VAL A 84 3.85 9.36 13.94
C VAL A 84 4.59 8.77 12.74
N HIS A 85 3.91 8.69 11.61
CA HIS A 85 4.53 8.29 10.35
C HIS A 85 5.46 9.41 9.87
N GLY A 86 6.78 9.15 9.90
CA GLY A 86 7.80 10.17 9.65
C GLY A 86 8.10 10.41 8.18
N GLU A 87 8.19 9.34 7.38
CA GLU A 87 8.57 9.40 5.98
C GLU A 87 7.95 8.25 5.19
N GLN A 88 7.91 8.41 3.86
CA GLN A 88 7.45 7.39 2.92
C GLN A 88 8.34 7.43 1.68
N GLU A 89 8.89 6.29 1.31
CA GLU A 89 9.52 6.07 0.02
C GLU A 89 8.70 5.06 -0.79
N LEU A 90 8.58 5.28 -2.10
CA LEU A 90 7.90 4.39 -3.04
C LEU A 90 8.71 4.32 -4.34
N GLU A 91 9.16 3.12 -4.69
CA GLU A 91 9.79 2.83 -5.98
C GLU A 91 8.77 2.09 -6.88
N PHE A 92 8.61 2.58 -8.11
CA PHE A 92 7.61 2.04 -9.04
C PHE A 92 8.30 1.32 -10.20
N LEU A 93 8.16 -0.01 -10.20
CA LEU A 93 8.68 -0.87 -11.27
C LEU A 93 7.63 -1.10 -12.37
N GLU A 94 6.39 -1.36 -11.96
CA GLU A 94 5.24 -1.56 -12.84
C GLU A 94 4.01 -0.79 -12.32
N VAL A 95 3.09 -0.48 -13.23
CA VAL A 95 1.82 0.14 -12.86
C VAL A 95 0.88 -0.92 -12.30
N VAL A 96 0.28 -0.63 -11.15
CA VAL A 96 -0.77 -1.48 -10.57
C VAL A 96 -2.07 -1.27 -11.33
N LYS A 97 -2.68 -2.36 -11.79
CA LYS A 97 -3.93 -2.39 -12.55
C LYS A 97 -5.05 -3.01 -11.73
N ALA A 98 -6.29 -2.62 -12.05
CA ALA A 98 -7.46 -3.32 -11.57
C ALA A 98 -7.42 -4.79 -12.03
N GLY A 99 -7.63 -5.72 -11.09
CA GLY A 99 -7.56 -7.16 -11.32
C GLY A 99 -6.20 -7.79 -11.00
N ASP A 100 -5.17 -7.00 -10.68
CA ASP A 100 -3.88 -7.53 -10.23
C ASP A 100 -4.02 -8.24 -8.88
N ALA A 101 -3.19 -9.26 -8.64
CA ALA A 101 -3.01 -9.88 -7.34
C ALA A 101 -1.59 -9.55 -6.82
N ILE A 102 -1.52 -8.70 -5.79
CA ILE A 102 -0.25 -8.20 -5.24
C ILE A 102 0.07 -8.95 -3.95
N THR A 103 1.19 -9.67 -3.92
CA THR A 103 1.72 -10.27 -2.69
C THR A 103 2.70 -9.31 -2.04
N THR A 104 2.42 -8.93 -0.79
CA THR A 104 3.26 -8.01 -0.02
C THR A 104 4.00 -8.78 1.06
N GLY A 105 5.24 -8.37 1.35
CA GLY A 105 6.01 -8.81 2.52
C GLY A 105 6.56 -7.61 3.28
N ALA A 106 6.81 -7.77 4.59
CA ALA A 106 7.34 -6.70 5.45
C ALA A 106 8.56 -7.18 6.22
N LYS A 107 9.50 -6.26 6.39
CA LYS A 107 10.76 -6.47 7.11
C LYS A 107 11.15 -5.18 7.84
N ILE A 108 11.59 -5.29 9.08
CA ILE A 108 12.18 -4.16 9.81
C ILE A 108 13.60 -3.93 9.27
N ILE A 109 13.88 -2.71 8.80
CA ILE A 109 15.15 -2.37 8.11
C ILE A 109 16.15 -1.61 8.99
N SER A 110 15.68 -0.86 9.99
CA SER A 110 16.51 -0.01 10.86
C SER A 110 15.87 0.19 12.23
#